data_AF-A0A103XUQ8-F1
#
_entry.id   AF-A0A103XUQ8-F1
#
_cell.length_a   1.000
_cell.length_b   1.000
_cell.length_c   1.000
_cell.angle_alpha   90.00
_cell.angle_beta   90.00
_cell.angle_gamma   90.00
#
_symmetry.space_group_name_H-M   'P 1'
#
loop_
_entity.id
_entity.type
_entity.pdbx_description
1 polymer ?
#
loop_
_entity_poly.entity_id
_entity_poly.type
_entity_poly.pdbx_seq_one_letter_code
_entity_poly.pdbx_strand_id
1 'polypeptide(L)'
;MSTSSSNGGGGGGGGGGGGGPCGACKFLRRKCVAECIFAPYFVSDQGVSHFAAVHKVFGASNVTKLLLHIPVNKRRDAVITICYEAQARLRDPVYGCVAQIVALQQQFVIE
;
A
#
# COMPACT_ATOMS: atom_id res chain seq x y z
N MET A 1 19.32 26.82 17.57
CA MET A 1 20.31 26.66 16.48
C MET A 1 19.60 26.03 15.29
N SER A 2 19.16 26.91 14.39
CA SER A 2 18.53 26.55 13.12
C SER A 2 19.57 25.98 12.17
N THR A 3 19.28 24.86 11.51
CA THR A 3 19.91 24.54 10.22
C THR A 3 18.81 24.21 9.23
N SER A 4 18.47 25.25 8.47
CA SER A 4 17.78 25.15 7.21
C SER A 4 18.67 24.42 6.21
N SER A 5 18.12 23.48 5.45
CA SER A 5 18.73 23.03 4.20
C SER A 5 17.63 22.80 3.18
N SER A 6 17.37 23.88 2.45
CA SER A 6 16.65 23.86 1.19
C SER A 6 17.59 23.33 0.11
N ASN A 7 17.12 22.42 -0.74
CA ASN A 7 17.72 22.28 -2.07
C ASN A 7 16.63 22.08 -3.11
N GLY A 8 16.57 23.00 -4.06
CA GLY A 8 15.71 22.97 -5.22
C GLY A 8 16.32 22.18 -6.38
N GLY A 9 15.50 21.88 -7.38
CA GLY A 9 15.90 21.25 -8.64
C GLY A 9 14.68 20.76 -9.42
N GLY A 10 14.46 21.36 -10.58
CA GLY A 10 13.21 21.33 -11.37
C GLY A 10 13.12 20.29 -12.49
N GLY A 11 12.07 20.46 -13.31
CA GLY A 11 11.75 19.75 -14.56
C GLY A 11 11.07 18.39 -14.34
N GLY A 12 9.94 18.01 -14.93
CA GLY A 12 9.16 18.53 -16.06
C GLY A 12 8.72 17.33 -16.89
N GLY A 13 7.40 17.15 -17.11
CA GLY A 13 6.86 16.36 -18.23
C GLY A 13 6.12 15.05 -17.91
N GLY A 14 4.78 15.16 -17.78
CA GLY A 14 3.81 14.38 -18.57
C GLY A 14 3.54 12.90 -18.24
N GLY A 15 2.33 12.62 -17.70
CA GLY A 15 1.66 11.34 -17.95
C GLY A 15 0.70 10.82 -16.86
N GLY A 16 -0.54 11.32 -16.82
CA GLY A 16 -1.71 10.51 -16.41
C GLY A 16 -2.26 10.66 -14.99
N GLY A 17 -3.13 11.66 -14.78
CA GLY A 17 -4.27 11.58 -13.84
C GLY A 17 -4.06 12.05 -12.39
N GLY A 18 -4.38 13.32 -12.11
CA GLY A 18 -4.55 13.88 -10.75
C GLY A 18 -3.24 14.31 -10.08
N GLY A 19 -2.88 15.59 -10.21
CA GLY A 19 -1.56 16.16 -9.87
C GLY A 19 -1.12 16.19 -8.39
N GLY A 20 -1.58 15.26 -7.56
CA GLY A 20 -1.20 15.11 -6.15
C GLY A 20 -0.33 13.88 -5.87
N PRO A 21 0.30 13.79 -4.69
CA PRO A 21 1.03 12.59 -4.28
C PRO A 21 0.06 11.42 -4.10
N CYS A 22 0.49 10.20 -4.48
CA CYS A 22 -0.30 8.99 -4.21
C CYS A 22 -0.53 8.78 -2.71
N GLY A 23 -1.51 7.95 -2.34
CA GLY A 23 -1.88 7.68 -0.95
C GLY A 23 -0.70 7.24 -0.07
N ALA A 24 0.22 6.44 -0.61
CA ALA A 24 1.44 6.04 0.07
C ALA A 24 2.38 7.21 0.36
N CYS A 25 2.67 8.03 -0.65
CA CYS A 25 3.55 9.19 -0.50
C CYS A 25 2.93 10.26 0.40
N LYS A 26 1.59 10.44 0.33
CA LYS A 26 0.83 11.30 1.23
C LYS A 26 0.93 10.83 2.68
N PHE A 27 0.78 9.52 2.93
CA PHE A 27 0.97 8.93 4.26
C PHE A 27 2.40 9.10 4.79
N LEU A 28 3.41 8.80 3.96
CA LEU A 28 4.83 8.89 4.30
C LEU A 28 5.36 10.34 4.36
N ARG A 29 4.54 11.34 3.99
CA ARG A 29 4.91 12.76 3.91
C ARG A 29 6.16 13.01 3.07
N ARG A 30 6.28 12.32 1.93
CA ARG A 30 7.41 12.45 1.00
C ARG A 30 6.95 12.84 -0.41
N LYS A 31 7.86 13.39 -1.22
CA LYS A 31 7.60 13.72 -2.63
C LYS A 31 7.26 12.44 -3.42
N CYS A 32 6.19 12.49 -4.20
CA CYS A 32 5.86 11.44 -5.17
C CYS A 32 6.56 11.73 -6.49
N VAL A 33 7.37 10.79 -6.97
CA VAL A 33 8.12 10.89 -8.24
C VAL A 33 7.50 9.99 -9.31
N ALA A 34 7.89 10.18 -10.57
CA ALA A 34 7.36 9.39 -11.71
C ALA A 34 7.52 7.87 -11.50
N GLU A 35 8.68 7.44 -11.00
CA GLU A 35 9.00 6.03 -10.74
C GLU A 35 8.46 5.49 -9.39
N CYS A 36 7.44 6.13 -8.82
CA CYS A 36 6.88 5.70 -7.54
C CYS A 36 6.15 4.36 -7.70
N ILE A 37 6.72 3.29 -7.15
CA ILE A 37 6.14 1.93 -7.19
C ILE A 37 4.72 1.85 -6.61
N PHE A 38 4.36 2.75 -5.68
CA PHE A 38 3.03 2.77 -5.07
C PHE A 38 2.02 3.61 -5.83
N ALA A 39 2.47 4.51 -6.70
CA ALA A 39 1.58 5.45 -7.38
C ALA A 39 0.47 4.79 -8.20
N PRO A 40 0.72 3.71 -8.97
CA PRO A 40 -0.33 3.04 -9.74
C PRO A 40 -1.43 2.38 -8.90
N TYR A 41 -1.18 2.14 -7.60
CA TYR A 41 -2.03 1.29 -6.78
C TYR A 41 -2.80 2.05 -5.68
N PHE A 42 -2.25 3.18 -5.21
CA PHE A 42 -2.85 3.99 -4.13
C PHE A 42 -3.34 5.34 -4.67
N VAL A 43 -4.22 5.32 -5.68
CA VAL A 43 -4.71 6.52 -6.40
C VAL A 43 -5.99 7.11 -5.78
N SER A 44 -6.76 6.31 -5.03
CA SER A 44 -8.06 6.73 -4.48
C SER A 44 -7.92 7.55 -3.20
N ASP A 45 -9.02 8.19 -2.77
CA ASP A 45 -9.11 8.88 -1.48
C ASP A 45 -8.85 7.91 -0.29
N GLN A 46 -9.22 6.64 -0.47
CA GLN A 46 -8.91 5.54 0.46
C GLN A 46 -7.45 5.06 0.38
N GLY A 47 -6.64 5.60 -0.53
CA GLY A 47 -5.24 5.20 -0.70
C GLY A 47 -4.39 5.44 0.55
N VAL A 48 -4.68 6.49 1.32
CA VAL A 48 -3.96 6.78 2.58
C VAL A 48 -4.32 5.75 3.66
N SER A 49 -5.61 5.45 3.84
CA SER A 49 -6.08 4.50 4.86
C SER A 49 -5.61 3.08 4.53
N HIS A 50 -5.69 2.67 3.26
CA HIS A 50 -5.16 1.38 2.80
C HIS A 50 -3.65 1.29 3.01
N PHE A 51 -2.89 2.31 2.61
CA PHE A 51 -1.44 2.28 2.80
C PHE A 51 -1.05 2.29 4.27
N ALA A 52 -1.79 2.99 5.13
CA ALA A 52 -1.55 2.97 6.58
C ALA A 52 -1.66 1.56 7.16
N ALA A 53 -2.68 0.79 6.75
CA ALA A 53 -2.83 -0.60 7.16
C ALA A 53 -1.66 -1.47 6.67
N VAL A 54 -1.35 -1.36 5.38
CA VAL A 54 -0.24 -2.09 4.74
C VAL A 54 1.10 -1.76 5.41
N HIS A 55 1.37 -0.49 5.68
CA HIS A 55 2.57 -0.03 6.36
C HIS A 55 2.67 -0.59 7.78
N LYS A 56 1.55 -0.60 8.53
CA LYS A 56 1.52 -1.11 9.90
C LYS A 56 1.77 -2.61 9.99
N VAL A 57 1.23 -3.39 9.05
CA VAL A 57 1.29 -4.87 9.09
C VAL A 57 2.54 -5.41 8.41
N PHE A 58 2.89 -4.89 7.24
CA PHE A 58 3.99 -5.42 6.42
C PHE A 58 5.20 -4.49 6.37
N GLY A 59 4.98 -3.18 6.46
CA GLY A 59 6.03 -2.17 6.28
C GLY A 59 6.29 -1.84 4.82
N ALA A 60 6.55 -0.55 4.53
CA ALA A 60 6.75 -0.06 3.16
C ALA A 60 7.90 -0.77 2.42
N SER A 61 9.01 -1.04 3.12
CA SER A 61 10.19 -1.69 2.51
C SER A 61 9.92 -3.13 2.10
N ASN A 62 9.20 -3.90 2.92
CA ASN A 62 8.88 -5.28 2.60
C ASN A 62 7.91 -5.36 1.43
N VAL A 63 6.89 -4.49 1.40
CA VAL A 63 5.95 -4.42 0.28
C VAL A 63 6.66 -3.99 -1.00
N THR A 64 7.60 -3.03 -0.92
CA THR A 64 8.40 -2.64 -2.09
C THR A 64 9.18 -3.84 -2.64
N LYS A 65 9.91 -4.57 -1.80
CA LYS A 65 10.66 -5.77 -2.20
C LYS A 65 9.73 -6.82 -2.80
N LEU A 66 8.60 -7.11 -2.15
CA LEU A 66 7.62 -8.06 -2.63
C LEU A 66 7.08 -7.68 -4.02
N LEU A 67 6.67 -6.43 -4.22
CA LEU A 67 6.18 -5.97 -5.52
C LEU A 67 7.25 -6.06 -6.61
N LEU A 68 8.52 -5.77 -6.30
CA LEU A 68 9.61 -5.92 -7.25
C LEU A 68 9.80 -7.37 -7.74
N HIS A 69 9.54 -8.36 -6.88
CA HIS A 69 9.59 -9.79 -7.23
C HIS A 69 8.34 -10.31 -7.96
N ILE A 70 7.24 -9.54 -8.00
CA ILE A 70 6.00 -9.94 -8.66
C ILE A 70 5.97 -9.37 -10.10
N PRO A 71 5.62 -10.20 -11.12
CA PRO A 71 5.42 -9.73 -12.49
C PRO A 71 4.44 -8.56 -12.55
N VAL A 72 4.73 -7.53 -13.36
CA VAL A 72 3.98 -6.27 -13.38
C VAL A 72 2.48 -6.48 -13.56
N ASN A 73 2.08 -7.41 -14.42
CA ASN A 73 0.69 -7.77 -14.70
C ASN A 73 -0.07 -8.35 -13.49
N LYS A 74 0.63 -8.87 -12.47
CA LYS A 74 0.05 -9.43 -11.24
C LYS A 74 0.14 -8.50 -10.03
N ARG A 75 0.89 -7.40 -10.13
CA ARG A 75 1.11 -6.49 -8.99
C ARG A 75 -0.17 -5.85 -8.48
N ARG A 76 -1.12 -5.54 -9.37
CA ARG A 76 -2.41 -4.95 -8.97
C ARG A 76 -3.18 -5.90 -8.04
N ASP A 77 -3.30 -7.16 -8.42
CA ASP A 77 -3.98 -8.18 -7.62
C ASP A 77 -3.23 -8.43 -6.31
N ALA A 78 -1.90 -8.46 -6.36
CA ALA A 78 -1.07 -8.57 -5.15
C ALA A 78 -1.33 -7.42 -4.17
N VAL A 79 -1.40 -6.17 -4.63
CA VAL A 79 -1.70 -5.02 -3.74
C VAL A 79 -3.10 -5.13 -3.15
N ILE A 80 -4.10 -5.60 -3.92
CA ILE A 80 -5.46 -5.82 -3.41
C ILE A 80 -5.43 -6.84 -2.26
N THR A 81 -4.75 -7.98 -2.46
CA THR A 81 -4.60 -9.03 -1.44
C THR A 81 -3.86 -8.51 -0.20
N ILE A 82 -2.72 -7.83 -0.39
CA ILE A 82 -1.95 -7.24 0.72
C ILE A 82 -2.79 -6.24 1.52
N CYS A 83 -3.59 -5.40 0.85
CA CYS A 83 -4.51 -4.48 1.54
C CYS A 83 -5.55 -5.23 2.36
N TYR A 84 -6.18 -6.27 1.78
CA TYR A 84 -7.15 -7.10 2.47
C TYR A 84 -6.55 -7.77 3.71
N GLU A 85 -5.39 -8.42 3.57
CA GLU A 85 -4.70 -9.10 4.67
C GLU A 85 -4.28 -8.13 5.77
N ALA A 86 -3.77 -6.95 5.40
CA ALA A 86 -3.41 -5.92 6.37
C ALA A 86 -4.63 -5.47 7.17
N GLN A 87 -5.75 -5.18 6.51
CA GLN A 87 -6.98 -4.78 7.18
C GLN A 87 -7.53 -5.90 8.07
N ALA A 88 -7.49 -7.15 7.62
CA ALA A 88 -7.90 -8.30 8.42
C ALA A 88 -7.05 -8.42 9.69
N ARG A 89 -5.73 -8.27 9.58
CA ARG A 89 -4.81 -8.27 10.73
C ARG A 89 -5.04 -7.09 11.68
N LEU A 90 -5.49 -5.94 11.18
CA LEU A 90 -5.87 -4.82 12.07
C LEU A 90 -7.16 -5.09 12.84
N ARG A 91 -8.13 -5.78 12.24
CA ARG A 91 -9.39 -6.17 12.90
C ARG A 91 -9.19 -7.32 13.89
N ASP A 92 -8.38 -8.31 13.50
CA ASP A 92 -8.00 -9.44 14.34
C ASP A 92 -6.47 -9.53 14.40
N PRO A 93 -5.84 -8.95 15.46
CA PRO A 93 -4.39 -8.98 15.63
C PRO A 93 -3.82 -10.39 15.77
N VAL A 94 -4.61 -11.35 16.26
CA VAL A 94 -4.16 -12.72 16.55
C VAL A 94 -4.17 -13.55 15.27
N TYR A 95 -5.32 -13.63 14.59
CA TYR A 95 -5.53 -14.54 13.46
C TYR A 95 -5.64 -13.84 12.11
N GLY A 96 -5.97 -12.55 12.06
CA GLY A 96 -6.11 -11.79 10.82
C GLY A 96 -7.08 -12.45 9.83
N CYS A 97 -6.63 -12.67 8.59
CA CYS A 97 -7.44 -13.34 7.57
C CYS A 97 -7.67 -14.84 7.85
N VAL A 98 -6.89 -15.47 8.73
CA VAL A 98 -7.05 -16.89 9.07
C VAL A 98 -8.36 -17.14 9.80
N ALA A 99 -8.82 -16.21 10.64
CA ALA A 99 -10.13 -16.32 11.29
C ALA A 99 -11.26 -16.44 10.27
N GLN A 100 -11.17 -15.70 9.15
CA GLN A 100 -12.16 -15.79 8.08
C GLN A 100 -12.11 -17.14 7.36
N ILE A 101 -10.92 -17.70 7.15
CA ILE A 101 -10.75 -19.02 6.54
C ILE A 101 -11.40 -20.10 7.43
N VAL A 102 -11.10 -20.09 8.73
CA VAL A 102 -11.65 -21.07 9.69
C VAL A 102 -13.17 -20.94 9.79
N ALA A 103 -13.70 -19.72 9.86
CA ALA A 103 -15.15 -19.49 9.90
C ALA A 103 -15.85 -20.04 8.64
N LEU A 104 -15.26 -19.83 7.46
CA LEU A 104 -15.78 -20.41 6.21
C LEU A 104 -15.70 -21.94 6.23
N GLN A 105 -14.59 -22.53 6.67
CA GLN A 105 -14.45 -23.99 6.75
C GLN A 105 -15.49 -24.62 7.68
N GLN A 106 -15.79 -24.00 8.83
CA GLN A 106 -16.81 -24.49 9.76
C GLN A 106 -18.22 -24.49 9.16
N GLN A 107 -18.53 -23.60 8.21
CA GLN A 107 -19.82 -23.60 7.52
C GLN A 107 -20.01 -24.84 6.64
N PHE A 108 -18.94 -25.42 6.09
CA PHE A 108 -18.99 -26.59 5.21
C PHE A 108 -18.72 -27.92 5.92
N VAL A 109 -18.21 -27.91 7.16
CA VAL A 109 -17.94 -29.11 7.97
C VAL A 109 -19.14 -29.49 8.86
N ILE A 110 -20.17 -28.63 8.94
CA ILE A 110 -21.39 -28.87 9.73
C ILE A 110 -22.53 -29.47 8.85
N GLU A 111 -22.25 -29.89 7.61
CA GLU A 111 -23.16 -30.75 6.81
C GLU A 111 -22.67 -32.20 6.71
#